data_AF-A0A6B0X6T1-F1
#
_entry.id   AF-A0A6B0X6T1-F1
#
_cell.length_a   1.000
_cell.length_b   1.000
_cell.length_c   1.000
_cell.angle_alpha   90.00
_cell.angle_beta   90.00
_cell.angle_gamma   90.00
#
_symmetry.space_group_name_H-M   'P 1'
#
loop_
_entity.id
_entity.type
_entity.pdbx_description
1 polymer ?
#
loop_
_entity_poly.entity_id
_entity_poly.type
_entity_poly.pdbx_seq_one_letter_code
_entity_poly.pdbx_strand_id
1 'polypeptide(L)'
;MHFFFFLLISSRLLAAEGREVERRVQFVDVAGEVGVVAQNVSGDSEQTYLVDSMMGGSAFFDYDQDGDVDLYILNGSKVVGFPDQEHPRNTFYRNERGKFVDATDEANLGDAGWGMGCAVADYNNDGDLDIYIT
;
A
#
# COMPACT_ATOMS: atom_id res chain seq x y z
N MET A 1 -2.20 8.82 9.22
CA MET A 1 -0.73 8.66 9.09
C MET A 1 -0.47 8.21 7.65
N HIS A 2 0.18 9.01 6.81
CA HIS A 2 0.31 8.74 5.37
C HIS A 2 1.62 7.98 5.09
N PHE A 3 1.52 6.74 4.61
CA PHE A 3 2.64 5.97 4.07
C PHE A 3 2.97 6.45 2.64
N PHE A 4 4.25 6.58 2.31
CA PHE A 4 4.75 7.05 1.01
C PHE A 4 5.48 5.91 0.28
N PHE A 5 5.20 5.72 -1.00
CA PHE A 5 5.96 4.86 -1.91
C PHE A 5 6.59 5.69 -3.04
N PHE A 6 7.83 5.40 -3.44
CA PHE A 6 8.63 6.25 -4.34
C PHE A 6 9.10 5.51 -5.59
N LEU A 7 8.86 6.09 -6.77
CA LEU A 7 9.48 5.67 -8.05
C LEU A 7 10.38 6.80 -8.57
N LEU A 8 11.62 6.47 -8.96
CA LEU A 8 12.63 7.43 -9.42
C LEU A 8 12.81 7.31 -10.94
N ILE A 9 12.34 8.28 -11.71
CA ILE A 9 12.57 8.33 -13.17
C ILE A 9 13.64 9.38 -13.49
N SER A 10 14.78 8.95 -14.03
CA SER A 10 15.83 9.84 -14.54
C SER A 10 15.97 9.69 -16.05
N SER A 11 15.53 10.69 -16.82
CA SER A 11 15.77 10.78 -18.26
C SER A 11 16.90 11.76 -18.58
N ARG A 12 17.91 11.29 -19.33
CA ARG A 12 18.96 12.12 -19.93
C ARG A 12 18.48 12.67 -21.27
N LEU A 13 18.49 13.99 -21.42
CA LEU A 13 18.45 14.66 -22.72
C LEU A 13 19.63 15.66 -22.73
N LEU A 14 20.53 15.52 -23.70
CA LEU A 14 21.58 16.50 -23.97
C LEU A 14 20.93 17.76 -24.54
N ALA A 15 21.10 18.90 -23.88
CA ALA A 15 20.90 20.21 -24.47
C ALA A 15 22.21 21.00 -24.34
N ALA A 16 22.81 21.28 -25.50
CA ALA A 16 23.93 22.20 -25.64
C ALA A 16 23.40 23.63 -25.56
N GLU A 17 23.38 24.20 -24.35
CA GLU A 17 23.44 25.63 -24.07
C GLU A 17 23.49 25.79 -22.54
N GLY A 18 24.48 26.53 -22.03
CA GLY A 18 24.83 26.64 -20.61
C GLY A 18 23.80 27.40 -19.76
N ARG A 19 22.59 26.87 -19.66
CA ARG A 19 21.67 27.16 -18.55
C ARG A 19 21.59 25.91 -17.70
N GLU A 20 22.08 25.98 -16.47
CA GLU A 20 21.70 25.03 -15.43
C GLU A 20 20.18 25.10 -15.28
N VAL A 21 19.47 24.15 -15.91
CA VAL A 21 18.08 23.90 -15.56
C VAL A 21 18.14 23.32 -14.16
N GLU A 22 17.76 24.13 -13.17
CA GLU A 22 17.57 23.67 -11.80
C GLU A 22 16.47 22.59 -11.82
N ARG A 23 16.88 21.32 -11.99
CA ARG A 23 15.97 20.18 -12.01
C ARG A 23 15.47 19.98 -10.59
N ARG A 24 14.41 20.70 -10.23
CA ARG A 24 13.72 20.50 -8.97
C ARG A 24 12.95 19.19 -9.04
N VAL A 25 13.22 18.31 -8.09
CA VAL A 25 12.37 17.13 -7.85
C VAL A 25 10.99 17.64 -7.45
N GLN A 26 9.96 17.18 -8.15
CA GLN A 26 8.57 17.45 -7.81
C GLN A 26 7.93 16.17 -7.27
N PHE A 27 7.20 16.31 -6.17
CA PHE A 27 6.34 15.27 -5.65
C PHE A 27 4.92 15.59 -6.10
N VAL A 28 4.28 14.63 -6.77
CA VAL A 28 2.90 14.75 -7.25
C VAL A 28 2.13 13.57 -6.69
N ASP A 29 0.97 13.85 -6.11
CA ASP A 29 0.03 12.81 -5.73
C ASP A 29 -0.67 12.29 -6.99
N VAL A 30 -0.45 11.01 -7.29
CA VAL A 30 -1.09 10.31 -8.40
C VAL A 30 -1.94 9.14 -7.92
N ALA A 31 -2.13 8.97 -6.61
CA ALA A 31 -2.76 7.78 -6.02
C ALA A 31 -4.17 7.54 -6.60
N GLY A 32 -4.99 8.60 -6.61
CA GLY A 32 -6.32 8.56 -7.23
C GLY A 32 -6.30 8.34 -8.75
N GLU A 33 -5.28 8.84 -9.45
CA GLU A 33 -5.15 8.66 -10.90
C GLU A 33 -4.81 7.22 -11.29
N VAL A 34 -4.05 6.53 -10.43
CA VAL A 34 -3.63 5.14 -10.65
C VAL A 34 -4.54 4.11 -9.98
N GLY A 35 -5.49 4.52 -9.15
CA GLY A 35 -6.49 3.64 -8.53
C GLY A 35 -6.20 3.23 -7.08
N VAL A 36 -5.14 3.77 -6.47
CA VAL A 36 -4.82 3.53 -5.05
C VAL A 36 -5.62 4.51 -4.19
N VAL A 37 -6.75 4.06 -3.63
CA VAL A 37 -7.70 4.92 -2.90
C VAL A 37 -8.07 4.40 -1.51
N ALA A 38 -7.31 3.43 -0.99
CA ALA A 38 -7.56 2.78 0.29
C ALA A 38 -7.54 3.80 1.44
N GLN A 39 -8.51 3.68 2.35
CA GLN A 39 -8.57 4.48 3.56
C GLN A 39 -8.08 3.67 4.75
N ASN A 40 -7.01 4.18 5.37
CA ASN A 40 -6.49 3.63 6.61
C ASN A 40 -7.24 4.19 7.81
N VAL A 41 -7.74 3.28 8.65
CA VAL A 41 -8.43 3.59 9.89
C VAL A 41 -7.56 3.12 11.05
N SER A 42 -7.35 3.98 12.05
CA SER A 42 -6.60 3.63 13.25
C SER A 42 -7.14 4.41 14.42
N GLY A 43 -7.84 3.74 15.32
CA GLY A 43 -8.56 4.38 16.42
C GLY A 43 -9.68 5.33 15.94
N ASP A 44 -10.03 6.25 16.82
CA ASP A 44 -10.98 7.34 16.56
C ASP A 44 -10.28 8.71 16.58
N SER A 45 -11.03 9.81 16.49
CA SER A 45 -10.43 11.16 16.49
C SER A 45 -9.71 11.50 17.79
N GLU A 46 -10.06 10.84 18.91
CA GLU A 46 -9.52 11.14 20.22
C GLU A 46 -8.18 10.44 20.47
N GLN A 47 -7.89 9.36 19.71
CA GLN A 47 -6.60 8.64 19.76
C GLN A 47 -6.21 8.28 21.22
N THR A 48 -7.12 7.62 21.92
CA THR A 48 -7.01 7.38 23.36
C THR A 48 -5.99 6.28 23.70
N TYR A 49 -5.82 5.30 22.83
CA TYR A 49 -4.98 4.13 23.08
C TYR A 49 -3.65 4.23 22.32
N LEU A 50 -2.56 3.71 22.90
CA LEU A 50 -1.26 3.68 22.21
C LEU A 50 -1.33 2.99 20.85
N VAL A 51 -2.13 1.91 20.76
CA VAL A 51 -2.34 1.15 19.52
C VAL A 51 -2.99 1.99 18.41
N ASP A 52 -3.71 3.07 18.74
CA ASP A 52 -4.30 3.99 17.75
C ASP A 52 -3.22 4.74 16.94
N SER A 53 -2.04 4.93 17.53
CA SER A 53 -0.88 5.53 16.86
C SER A 53 0.05 4.53 16.16
N MET A 54 -0.20 3.23 16.33
CA MET A 54 0.65 2.15 15.81
C MET A 54 -0.17 1.37 14.76
N MET A 55 0.15 1.55 13.48
CA MET A 55 -0.39 0.79 12.35
C MET A 55 0.38 1.10 11.05
N GLY A 56 0.08 0.34 10.00
CA GLY A 56 0.21 0.82 8.61
C GLY A 56 1.20 0.08 7.72
N GLY A 57 1.49 -1.19 8.00
CA GLY A 57 2.32 -2.01 7.13
C GLY A 57 1.79 -2.08 5.69
N SER A 58 2.70 -2.20 4.73
CA SER A 58 2.39 -2.44 3.34
C SER A 58 3.44 -3.35 2.71
N ALA A 59 3.05 -4.13 1.71
CA ALA A 59 3.97 -4.97 0.95
C ALA A 59 3.79 -4.72 -0.55
N PHE A 60 4.91 -4.85 -1.26
CA PHE A 60 5.00 -4.82 -2.72
C PHE A 60 5.57 -6.16 -3.18
N PHE A 61 4.85 -6.86 -4.04
CA PHE A 61 5.21 -8.17 -4.54
C PHE A 61 4.46 -8.47 -5.84
N ASP A 62 4.97 -9.40 -6.64
CA ASP A 62 4.35 -9.85 -7.89
C ASP A 62 3.53 -11.11 -7.59
N TYR A 63 2.22 -10.95 -7.39
CA TYR A 63 1.32 -12.01 -6.93
C TYR A 63 1.04 -13.05 -8.01
N ASP A 64 0.86 -12.61 -9.25
CA ASP A 64 0.47 -13.48 -10.37
C ASP A 64 1.60 -13.75 -11.38
N GLN A 65 2.82 -13.30 -11.06
CA GLN A 65 4.06 -13.53 -11.82
C GLN A 65 4.01 -12.92 -13.23
N ASP A 66 3.27 -11.83 -13.41
CA ASP A 66 3.15 -11.15 -14.69
C ASP A 66 4.21 -10.04 -14.89
N GLY A 67 5.00 -9.75 -13.84
CA GLY A 67 6.08 -8.77 -13.81
C GLY A 67 5.64 -7.37 -13.41
N ASP A 68 4.34 -7.12 -13.21
CA ASP A 68 3.82 -5.91 -12.59
C ASP A 68 3.78 -6.09 -11.06
N VAL A 69 4.40 -5.16 -10.32
CA VAL A 69 4.44 -5.26 -8.85
C VAL A 69 3.10 -4.78 -8.27
N ASP A 70 2.45 -5.64 -7.50
CA ASP A 70 1.19 -5.40 -6.78
C ASP A 70 1.41 -4.69 -5.45
N LEU A 71 0.30 -4.28 -4.81
CA LEU A 71 0.31 -3.53 -3.56
C LEU A 71 -0.70 -4.08 -2.56
N TYR A 72 -0.21 -4.51 -1.40
CA TYR A 72 -1.03 -4.82 -0.25
C TYR A 72 -0.86 -3.79 0.86
N ILE A 73 -1.97 -3.29 1.40
CA ILE A 73 -2.02 -2.28 2.46
C ILE A 73 -2.78 -2.86 3.64
N LEU A 74 -2.10 -2.93 4.80
CA LEU A 74 -2.74 -3.28 6.06
C LEU A 74 -3.58 -2.13 6.59
N ASN A 75 -4.72 -2.46 7.17
CA ASN A 75 -5.60 -1.52 7.83
C ASN A 75 -5.57 -1.72 9.35
N GLY A 76 -6.11 -0.75 10.07
CA GLY A 76 -6.25 -0.81 11.51
C GLY A 76 -7.72 -0.94 11.90
N SER A 77 -7.97 -0.78 13.19
CA SER A 77 -9.30 -0.93 13.76
C SER A 77 -9.53 0.08 14.89
N LYS A 78 -10.56 -0.13 15.69
CA LYS A 78 -10.87 0.62 16.91
C LYS A 78 -10.94 -0.34 18.08
N VAL A 79 -10.34 0.03 19.22
CA VAL A 79 -10.29 -0.85 20.40
C VAL A 79 -11.71 -1.13 20.91
N VAL A 80 -12.58 -0.12 20.81
CA VAL A 80 -14.00 -0.20 21.17
C VAL A 80 -14.87 -0.90 20.11
N GLY A 81 -14.31 -1.29 18.97
CA GLY A 81 -15.03 -1.90 17.85
C GLY A 81 -15.80 -0.90 16.98
N PHE A 82 -16.58 -1.43 16.05
CA PHE A 82 -17.43 -0.66 15.13
C PHE A 82 -18.92 -0.97 15.40
N PRO A 83 -19.81 0.04 15.42
CA PRO A 83 -21.23 -0.14 15.77
C PRO A 83 -21.95 -1.18 14.91
N ASP A 84 -21.65 -1.20 13.61
CA ASP A 84 -22.30 -2.09 12.63
C ASP A 84 -21.51 -3.40 12.39
N GLN A 85 -20.44 -3.64 13.17
CA GLN A 85 -19.48 -4.74 12.97
C GLN A 85 -18.81 -4.78 11.59
N GLU A 86 -18.99 -3.74 10.77
CA GLU A 86 -18.23 -3.56 9.55
C GLU A 86 -16.85 -2.99 9.94
N HIS A 87 -15.88 -3.89 10.03
CA HIS A 87 -14.51 -3.53 10.36
C HIS A 87 -13.76 -3.10 9.09
N PRO A 88 -12.87 -2.11 9.19
CA PRO A 88 -11.91 -1.82 8.14
C PRO A 88 -11.10 -3.09 7.83
N ARG A 89 -10.93 -3.34 6.55
CA ARG A 89 -10.20 -4.50 6.03
C ARG A 89 -8.91 -4.03 5.38
N ASN A 90 -7.93 -4.91 5.36
CA ASN A 90 -6.76 -4.74 4.50
C ASN A 90 -7.21 -4.65 3.03
N THR A 91 -6.43 -3.98 2.20
CA THR A 91 -6.73 -3.81 0.77
C THR A 91 -5.60 -4.38 -0.07
N PHE A 92 -5.93 -5.26 -1.00
CA PHE A 92 -5.01 -5.76 -2.01
C PHE A 92 -5.36 -5.16 -3.38
N TYR A 93 -4.37 -4.53 -3.99
CA TYR A 93 -4.45 -4.00 -5.34
C TYR A 93 -3.60 -4.83 -6.28
N ARG A 94 -4.24 -5.45 -7.28
CA ARG A 94 -3.53 -6.02 -8.43
C ARG A 94 -3.14 -4.90 -9.38
N ASN A 95 -1.90 -4.87 -9.82
CA ASN A 95 -1.36 -3.88 -10.72
C ASN A 95 -1.51 -4.35 -12.17
N GLU A 96 -2.31 -3.64 -12.95
CA GLU A 96 -2.47 -3.86 -14.37
C GLU A 96 -1.73 -2.76 -15.14
N ARG A 97 -0.41 -2.91 -15.32
CA ARG A 97 0.47 -2.00 -16.07
C ARG A 97 0.42 -0.54 -15.58
N GLY A 98 0.48 -0.35 -14.27
CA GLY A 98 0.44 0.95 -13.59
C GLY A 98 -0.96 1.43 -13.24
N LYS A 99 -1.98 0.58 -13.38
CA LYS A 99 -3.34 0.80 -12.87
C LYS A 99 -3.67 -0.24 -11.81
N PHE A 100 -3.91 0.22 -10.59
CA PHE A 100 -4.22 -0.60 -9.44
C PHE A 100 -5.73 -0.86 -9.38
N VAL A 101 -6.10 -2.14 -9.39
CA VAL A 101 -7.48 -2.60 -9.29
C VAL A 101 -7.64 -3.31 -7.95
N ASP A 102 -8.69 -2.98 -7.19
CA ASP A 102 -8.99 -3.67 -5.95
C ASP A 102 -9.36 -5.12 -6.25
N ALA A 103 -8.49 -6.04 -5.82
CA ALA A 103 -8.62 -7.49 -5.96
C ALA A 103 -8.71 -8.17 -4.59
N THR A 104 -9.07 -7.43 -3.54
CA THR A 104 -9.06 -7.87 -2.15
C THR A 104 -9.88 -9.14 -1.92
N ASP A 105 -11.08 -9.21 -2.48
CA ASP A 105 -11.97 -10.37 -2.32
C ASP A 105 -11.60 -11.53 -3.25
N GLU A 106 -11.06 -11.23 -4.44
CA GLU A 106 -10.55 -12.25 -5.39
C GLU A 106 -9.37 -13.01 -4.80
N ALA A 107 -8.43 -12.28 -4.18
CA ALA A 107 -7.24 -12.85 -3.54
C ALA A 107 -7.50 -13.36 -2.11
N ASN A 108 -8.69 -13.15 -1.55
CA ASN A 108 -9.04 -13.46 -0.16
C ASN A 108 -8.06 -12.83 0.87
N LEU A 109 -7.66 -11.58 0.62
CA LEU A 109 -6.68 -10.85 1.43
C LEU A 109 -7.30 -9.74 2.30
N GLY A 110 -8.62 -9.61 2.32
CA GLY A 110 -9.29 -8.60 3.14
C GLY A 110 -9.49 -9.02 4.59
N ASP A 111 -8.41 -9.41 5.27
CA ASP A 111 -8.47 -9.66 6.71
C ASP A 111 -8.81 -8.36 7.47
N ALA A 112 -9.50 -8.49 8.60
CA ALA A 112 -9.96 -7.38 9.42
C ALA A 112 -9.33 -7.46 10.81
N GLY A 113 -8.81 -6.34 11.30
CA GLY A 113 -8.11 -6.33 12.57
C GLY A 113 -7.15 -5.16 12.70
N TRP A 114 -6.20 -5.28 13.62
CA TRP A 114 -5.15 -4.28 13.80
C TRP A 114 -3.87 -4.71 13.10
N GLY A 115 -3.77 -4.42 11.80
CA GLY A 115 -2.58 -4.72 11.03
C GLY A 115 -1.44 -3.73 11.32
N MET A 116 -0.29 -4.26 11.74
CA MET A 116 0.91 -3.50 12.07
C MET A 116 1.97 -3.63 10.99
N GLY A 117 2.33 -4.85 10.62
CA GLY A 117 3.42 -5.15 9.72
C GLY A 117 3.12 -6.39 8.88
N CYS A 118 3.73 -6.46 7.71
CA CYS A 118 3.65 -7.62 6.83
C CYS A 118 5.01 -7.98 6.25
N ALA A 119 5.18 -9.27 5.96
CA ALA A 119 6.33 -9.82 5.25
C ALA A 119 5.83 -10.78 4.17
N VAL A 120 6.51 -10.78 3.02
CA VAL A 120 6.17 -11.62 1.88
C VAL A 120 7.35 -12.52 1.55
N ALA A 121 7.09 -13.80 1.36
CA ALA A 121 8.05 -14.81 0.94
C ALA A 121 7.32 -16.05 0.45
N ASP A 122 7.93 -16.82 -0.45
CA ASP A 122 7.52 -18.21 -0.72
C ASP A 122 7.93 -19.07 0.49
N TYR A 123 7.03 -19.23 1.45
CA TYR A 123 7.33 -19.84 2.75
C TYR A 123 7.38 -21.35 2.66
N ASN A 124 6.53 -21.95 1.82
CA ASN A 124 6.39 -23.39 1.69
C ASN A 124 7.17 -23.97 0.48
N ASN A 125 7.79 -23.12 -0.33
CA ASN A 125 8.56 -23.45 -1.52
C ASN A 125 7.70 -24.10 -2.63
N ASP A 126 6.47 -23.64 -2.82
CA ASP A 126 5.58 -24.07 -3.90
C ASP A 126 5.64 -23.16 -5.15
N GLY A 127 6.36 -22.03 -5.03
CA GLY A 127 6.54 -21.06 -6.10
C GLY A 127 5.52 -19.91 -6.09
N ASP A 128 4.54 -19.94 -5.18
CA ASP A 128 3.63 -18.83 -4.93
C ASP A 128 4.10 -18.02 -3.71
N LEU A 129 3.88 -16.71 -3.72
CA LEU A 129 4.28 -15.85 -2.60
C LEU A 129 3.24 -15.89 -1.48
N ASP A 130 3.69 -16.21 -0.27
CA ASP A 130 2.88 -16.15 0.95
C ASP A 130 3.02 -14.79 1.65
N ILE A 131 1.99 -14.42 2.42
CA ILE A 131 2.01 -13.22 3.25
C ILE A 131 1.80 -13.54 4.73
N TYR A 132 2.65 -12.95 5.57
CA TYR A 132 2.53 -12.98 7.02
C TYR A 132 2.21 -11.58 7.54
N ILE A 133 1.25 -11.47 8.47
CA ILE A 133 0.80 -10.22 9.06
C ILE A 133 0.89 -10.27 10.60
N THR A 134 1.08 -9.11 11.25
CA THR A 134 1.10 -8.95 12.71
C THR A 134 0.14 -7.90 13.19
#